data_AF-A0A9E7E896-F1
#
_entry.id   AF-A0A9E7E896-F1
#
_cell.length_a   1.000
_cell.length_b   1.000
_cell.length_c   1.000
_cell.angle_alpha   90.00
_cell.angle_beta   90.00
_cell.angle_gamma   90.00
#
_symmetry.space_group_name_H-M   'P 1'
#
loop_
_entity.id
_entity.type
_entity.pdbx_description
1 polymer ?
#
loop_
_entity_poly.entity_id
_entity_poly.type
_entity_poly.pdbx_seq_one_letter_code
_entity_poly.pdbx_strand_id
1 'polypeptide(L)'
;MAAPFFSTPFQPYVYQSSQAAVTAFQILGGESQIVQIMLKAQEKLIAKPGFLQWIFGKRVTSVVISNSGSEDGFVGIAAPSPARILPIDLANFGGEILCQPDAFLCSVDDVRVSSRVDQRPRNLELMLKQKLEGQGLAFLLGCGSVVQKILAPGEVFIVDAACVIAMTSSINFQLKYSNPTRRVVFGGDNQLMATLSGPGVVFIQSLPFRRLSQRIARAAAAPSLRDNPKFFMQIALLFFLAYVMIVSSLILTDA
;
A
#
# COMPACT_ATOMS: atom_id res chain seq x y z
N MET A 1 23.11 -37.02 8.41
CA MET A 1 21.98 -37.54 7.61
C MET A 1 21.28 -36.29 7.05
N ALA A 2 21.65 -35.86 5.85
CA ALA A 2 21.18 -34.61 5.28
C ALA A 2 19.68 -34.71 4.98
N ALA A 3 18.89 -33.75 5.47
CA ALA A 3 17.47 -33.68 5.18
C ALA A 3 17.25 -33.59 3.65
N PRO A 4 16.20 -34.21 3.11
CA PRO A 4 15.96 -34.21 1.68
C PRO A 4 15.75 -32.78 1.19
N PHE A 5 16.61 -32.34 0.26
CA PHE A 5 16.42 -31.14 -0.55
C PHE A 5 15.03 -31.24 -1.18
N PHE A 6 14.06 -30.46 -0.67
CA PHE A 6 12.81 -30.23 -1.37
C PHE A 6 13.16 -29.44 -2.64
N SER A 7 13.35 -30.16 -3.75
CA SER A 7 13.38 -29.56 -5.08
C SER A 7 11.97 -29.05 -5.37
N THR A 8 11.73 -27.78 -5.09
CA THR A 8 10.59 -27.11 -5.69
C THR A 8 10.82 -27.10 -7.21
N PRO A 9 9.77 -27.30 -8.04
CA PRO A 9 9.92 -27.39 -9.50
C PRO A 9 10.36 -26.08 -10.18
N PHE A 10 10.71 -25.05 -9.41
CA PHE A 10 11.11 -23.73 -9.90
C PHE A 10 12.48 -23.36 -9.33
N GLN A 11 13.41 -22.95 -10.19
CA GLN A 11 14.76 -22.55 -9.77
C GLN A 11 14.68 -21.36 -8.80
N PRO A 12 15.35 -21.41 -7.63
CA PRO A 12 15.38 -20.28 -6.71
C PRO A 12 16.13 -19.09 -7.33
N TYR A 13 15.63 -17.88 -7.10
CA TYR A 13 16.35 -16.66 -7.46
C TYR A 13 17.51 -16.47 -6.49
N VAL A 14 18.72 -16.35 -7.03
CA VAL A 14 19.92 -16.15 -6.23
C VAL A 14 20.27 -14.67 -6.25
N TYR A 15 20.09 -14.00 -5.11
CA TYR A 15 20.58 -12.64 -4.92
C TYR A 15 22.03 -12.69 -4.45
N GLN A 16 22.89 -11.92 -5.12
CA GLN A 16 24.26 -11.70 -4.69
C GLN A 16 24.36 -10.27 -4.17
N SER A 17 24.48 -10.12 -2.85
CA SER A 17 24.73 -8.83 -2.22
C SER A 17 26.10 -8.29 -2.63
N SER A 18 26.25 -6.97 -2.60
CA SER A 18 27.53 -6.26 -2.82
C SER A 18 28.65 -6.70 -1.86
N GLN A 19 28.29 -7.30 -0.73
CA GLN A 19 29.20 -7.88 0.27
C GLN A 19 29.51 -9.37 0.04
N ALA A 20 29.22 -9.92 -1.15
CA ALA A 20 29.36 -11.34 -1.49
C ALA A 20 28.49 -12.31 -0.65
N ALA A 21 27.55 -11.80 0.14
CA ALA A 21 26.51 -12.59 0.76
C ALA A 21 25.52 -13.06 -0.31
N VAL A 22 25.54 -14.36 -0.58
CA VAL A 22 24.57 -15.02 -1.46
C VAL A 22 23.31 -15.36 -0.68
N THR A 23 22.20 -14.69 -0.96
CA THR A 23 20.89 -14.95 -0.36
C THR A 23 19.98 -15.56 -1.41
N ALA A 24 19.66 -16.84 -1.26
CA ALA A 24 18.70 -17.51 -2.14
C ALA A 24 17.28 -17.20 -1.65
N PHE A 25 16.41 -16.79 -2.56
CA PHE A 25 14.99 -16.64 -2.27
C PHE A 25 14.13 -17.18 -3.40
N GLN A 26 12.91 -17.56 -3.06
CA GLN A 26 11.94 -18.08 -4.00
C GLN A 26 10.60 -17.42 -3.74
N ILE A 27 9.97 -16.88 -4.78
CA ILE A 27 8.59 -16.37 -4.70
C ILE A 27 7.69 -17.44 -5.30
N LEU A 28 6.81 -17.97 -4.47
CA LEU A 28 5.85 -19.03 -4.80
C LEU A 28 4.45 -18.44 -4.84
N GLY A 29 3.60 -18.99 -5.72
CA GLY A 29 2.19 -18.60 -5.83
C GLY A 29 1.89 -17.64 -6.99
N GLY A 30 0.63 -17.65 -7.42
CA GLY A 30 0.12 -16.79 -8.48
C GLY A 30 -0.31 -15.42 -7.94
N GLU A 31 -1.61 -15.28 -7.66
CA GLU A 31 -2.23 -14.03 -7.16
C GLU A 31 -2.03 -13.80 -5.66
N SER A 32 -1.70 -14.86 -4.91
CA SER A 32 -1.27 -14.78 -3.51
C SER A 32 0.10 -15.40 -3.40
N GLN A 33 1.08 -14.58 -3.02
CA GLN A 33 2.49 -14.97 -3.07
C GLN A 33 3.08 -15.19 -1.68
N ILE A 34 4.00 -16.14 -1.61
CA ILE A 34 4.81 -16.46 -0.44
C ILE A 34 6.27 -16.32 -0.87
N VAL A 35 7.07 -15.60 -0.10
CA VAL A 35 8.52 -15.57 -0.29
C VAL A 35 9.17 -16.53 0.70
N GLN A 36 9.95 -17.47 0.19
CA GLN A 36 10.82 -18.33 0.96
C GLN A 36 12.25 -17.79 0.84
N ILE A 37 12.87 -17.46 1.97
CA ILE A 37 14.21 -16.86 2.04
C ILE A 37 15.11 -17.82 2.79
N MET A 38 16.27 -18.11 2.21
CA MET A 38 17.34 -18.84 2.87
C MET A 38 18.11 -17.90 3.80
N LEU A 39 18.25 -18.27 5.07
CA LEU A 39 19.04 -17.57 6.05
C LEU A 39 20.26 -18.41 6.43
N LYS A 40 21.45 -17.87 6.21
CA LYS A 40 22.70 -18.48 6.63
C LYS A 40 22.81 -18.48 8.15
N ALA A 41 23.75 -19.27 8.66
CA ALA A 41 24.08 -19.29 10.08
C ALA A 41 24.37 -17.86 10.59
N GLN A 42 23.73 -17.47 11.70
CA GLN A 42 23.80 -16.13 12.33
C GLN A 42 23.21 -14.97 11.52
N GLU A 43 22.56 -15.23 10.38
CA GLU A 43 21.90 -14.22 9.58
C GLU A 43 20.56 -13.79 10.22
N LYS A 44 20.19 -12.52 10.00
CA LYS A 44 18.98 -11.92 10.55
C LYS A 44 18.11 -11.38 9.41
N LEU A 45 16.82 -11.59 9.56
CA LEU A 45 15.78 -11.09 8.68
C LEU A 45 14.84 -10.20 9.48
N ILE A 46 14.52 -9.03 8.94
CA ILE A 46 13.56 -8.11 9.53
C ILE A 46 12.24 -8.28 8.77
N ALA A 47 11.16 -8.64 9.45
CA ALA A 47 9.84 -8.79 8.86
C ALA A 47 8.81 -7.93 9.57
N LYS A 48 7.77 -7.50 8.84
CA LYS A 48 6.55 -6.99 9.47
C LYS A 48 5.66 -8.15 9.92
N PRO A 49 5.33 -8.23 11.22
CA PRO A 49 4.47 -9.28 11.74
C PRO A 49 3.00 -9.02 11.40
N GLY A 50 2.39 -9.87 10.57
CA GLY A 50 0.97 -9.75 10.20
C GLY A 50 0.00 -9.83 11.41
N PHE A 51 0.25 -10.75 12.34
CA PHE A 51 -0.61 -10.91 13.54
C PHE A 51 -0.44 -9.75 14.54
N LEU A 52 0.80 -9.33 14.82
CA LEU A 52 1.06 -8.21 15.74
C LEU A 52 0.59 -6.87 15.14
N GLN A 53 0.54 -6.74 13.81
CA GLN A 53 -0.06 -5.58 13.15
C GLN A 53 -1.57 -5.45 13.42
N TRP A 54 -2.28 -6.56 13.55
CA TRP A 54 -3.71 -6.57 13.89
C TRP A 54 -3.96 -6.17 15.34
N ILE A 55 -3.12 -6.63 16.28
CA ILE A 55 -3.26 -6.34 17.72
C ILE A 55 -2.75 -4.93 18.09
N PHE A 56 -1.55 -4.57 17.64
CA PHE A 56 -0.83 -3.37 18.10
C PHE A 56 -0.88 -2.21 17.09
N GLY A 57 -1.53 -2.41 15.94
CA GLY A 57 -1.58 -1.44 14.86
C GLY A 57 -0.28 -1.37 14.05
N LYS A 58 -0.39 -0.80 12.84
CA LYS A 58 0.64 -0.88 11.78
C LYS A 58 1.93 -0.10 12.03
N ARG A 59 2.04 0.66 13.12
CA ARG A 59 3.07 1.69 13.28
C ARG A 59 4.27 1.28 14.14
N VAL A 60 4.24 0.14 14.84
CA VAL A 60 5.17 -0.06 15.98
C VAL A 60 5.89 -1.42 16.00
N THR A 61 5.53 -2.39 15.15
CA THR A 61 6.07 -3.75 15.29
C THR A 61 6.86 -4.20 14.06
N SER A 62 8.15 -4.45 14.25
CA SER A 62 9.00 -5.26 13.38
C SER A 62 9.49 -6.46 14.18
N VAL A 63 9.53 -7.63 13.57
CA VAL A 63 10.11 -8.83 14.18
C VAL A 63 11.43 -9.14 13.49
N VAL A 64 12.44 -9.45 14.29
CA VAL A 64 13.73 -9.94 13.79
C VAL A 64 13.73 -11.45 13.93
N ILE A 65 13.83 -12.15 12.82
CA ILE A 65 13.97 -13.60 12.75
C ILE A 65 15.44 -13.89 12.50
N SER A 66 16.09 -14.63 13.39
CA SER A 66 17.52 -14.97 13.27
C SER A 66 17.71 -16.47 13.19
N ASN A 67 18.61 -16.92 12.31
CA ASN A 67 19.03 -18.33 12.31
C ASN A 67 20.18 -18.52 13.31
N SER A 68 19.86 -19.05 14.49
CA SER A 68 20.86 -19.37 15.52
C SER A 68 21.59 -20.69 15.30
N GLY A 69 21.22 -21.46 14.27
CA GLY A 69 21.84 -22.74 13.93
C GLY A 69 23.17 -22.60 13.19
N SER A 70 23.85 -23.74 13.02
CA SER A 70 25.09 -23.85 12.22
C SER A 70 24.83 -24.17 10.75
N GLU A 71 23.62 -24.61 10.40
CA GLU A 71 23.21 -24.93 9.03
C GLU A 71 22.28 -23.83 8.48
N ASP A 72 22.20 -23.75 7.15
CA ASP A 72 21.30 -22.84 6.47
C ASP A 72 19.83 -23.23 6.75
N GLY A 73 19.03 -22.23 7.09
CA GLY A 73 17.61 -22.38 7.37
C GLY A 73 16.75 -21.68 6.33
N PHE A 74 15.45 -21.99 6.31
CA PHE A 74 14.50 -21.31 5.44
C PHE A 74 13.39 -20.64 6.25
N VAL A 75 13.04 -19.42 5.86
CA VAL A 75 11.90 -18.67 6.42
C VAL A 75 10.92 -18.36 5.31
N GLY A 76 9.66 -18.78 5.50
CA GLY A 76 8.55 -18.47 4.60
C GLY A 76 7.72 -17.31 5.14
N ILE A 77 7.50 -16.28 4.31
CA ILE A 77 6.68 -15.11 4.63
C ILE A 77 5.60 -14.95 3.56
N ALA A 78 4.34 -15.01 3.97
CA ALA A 78 3.20 -14.85 3.09
C ALA A 78 2.73 -13.39 3.03
N ALA A 79 2.23 -12.97 1.86
CA ALA A 79 1.55 -11.69 1.73
C ALA A 79 0.21 -11.70 2.53
N PRO A 80 -0.13 -10.62 3.27
CA PRO A 80 -1.35 -10.54 4.07
C PRO A 80 -2.62 -10.26 3.24
N SER A 81 -2.48 -9.99 1.95
CA SER A 81 -3.55 -9.63 1.01
C SER A 81 -3.18 -10.17 -0.39
N PRO A 82 -4.12 -10.26 -1.35
CA PRO A 82 -3.84 -10.64 -2.73
C PRO A 82 -2.91 -9.61 -3.39
N ALA A 83 -1.61 -9.86 -3.25
CA ALA A 83 -0.54 -8.96 -3.59
C ALA A 83 0.66 -9.75 -4.12
N ARG A 84 1.37 -9.12 -5.05
CA ARG A 84 2.63 -9.59 -5.58
C ARG A 84 3.78 -9.07 -4.72
N ILE A 85 4.76 -9.95 -4.50
CA ILE A 85 5.99 -9.65 -3.79
C ILE A 85 7.01 -9.15 -4.82
N LEU A 86 7.59 -7.99 -4.54
CA LEU A 86 8.55 -7.30 -5.39
C LEU A 86 9.91 -7.32 -4.67
N PRO A 87 10.89 -8.09 -5.16
CA PRO A 87 12.25 -8.01 -4.66
C PRO A 87 12.90 -6.73 -5.20
N ILE A 88 13.31 -5.85 -4.28
CA ILE A 88 13.96 -4.57 -4.56
C ILE A 88 15.35 -4.63 -3.96
N ASP A 89 16.35 -4.74 -4.82
CA ASP A 89 17.75 -4.52 -4.45
C ASP A 89 17.99 -3.02 -4.34
N LEU A 90 18.29 -2.54 -3.13
CA LEU A 90 18.52 -1.12 -2.87
C LEU A 90 19.77 -0.59 -3.58
N ALA A 91 20.78 -1.43 -3.84
CA ALA A 91 22.00 -1.00 -4.52
C ALA A 91 21.70 -0.49 -5.94
N ASN A 92 20.74 -1.11 -6.64
CA ASN A 92 20.30 -0.70 -7.98
C ASN A 92 19.57 0.65 -8.02
N PHE A 93 19.12 1.15 -6.86
CA PHE A 93 18.39 2.42 -6.73
C PHE A 93 19.20 3.48 -5.97
N GLY A 94 20.53 3.34 -5.90
CA GLY A 94 21.39 4.30 -5.21
C GLY A 94 21.36 4.17 -3.68
N GLY A 95 20.97 3.00 -3.18
CA GLY A 95 20.92 2.68 -1.75
C GLY A 95 19.70 3.21 -1.01
N GLU A 96 18.71 3.77 -1.72
CA GLU A 96 17.54 4.40 -1.11
C GLU A 96 16.27 4.24 -1.95
N ILE A 97 15.16 3.87 -1.30
CA ILE A 97 13.83 3.92 -1.90
C ILE A 97 12.78 4.42 -0.90
N LEU A 98 11.81 5.21 -1.40
CA LEU A 98 10.66 5.68 -0.63
C LEU A 98 9.47 4.77 -0.93
N CYS A 99 8.83 4.21 0.09
CA CYS A 99 7.70 3.30 -0.05
C CYS A 99 6.51 3.68 0.84
N GLN A 100 5.34 3.14 0.52
CA GLN A 100 4.19 3.22 1.40
C GLN A 100 4.49 2.41 2.67
N PRO A 101 4.05 2.85 3.86
CA PRO A 101 4.23 2.07 5.08
C PRO A 101 3.62 0.67 5.00
N ASP A 102 2.54 0.50 4.24
CA ASP A 102 1.87 -0.79 4.06
C ASP A 102 2.54 -1.70 3.03
N ALA A 103 3.46 -1.18 2.21
CA ALA A 103 4.10 -1.95 1.15
C ALA A 103 5.27 -2.81 1.65
N PHE A 104 5.95 -2.44 2.73
CA PHE A 104 7.12 -3.19 3.21
C PHE A 104 6.72 -4.53 3.84
N LEU A 105 7.27 -5.64 3.33
CA LEU A 105 7.06 -7.00 3.87
C LEU A 105 8.21 -7.41 4.80
N CYS A 106 9.41 -7.50 4.24
CA CYS A 106 10.61 -7.90 4.95
C CYS A 106 11.87 -7.39 4.24
N SER A 107 13.00 -7.48 4.93
CA SER A 107 14.31 -7.19 4.37
C SER A 107 15.38 -8.09 4.96
N VAL A 108 16.44 -8.30 4.19
CA VAL A 108 17.60 -9.13 4.52
C VAL A 108 18.86 -8.28 4.33
N ASP A 109 19.95 -8.67 4.98
CA ASP A 109 21.22 -7.93 5.05
C ASP A 109 21.07 -6.53 5.68
N ASP A 110 21.91 -5.58 5.25
CA ASP A 110 21.92 -4.20 5.72
C ASP A 110 20.82 -3.37 5.03
N VAL A 111 19.60 -3.45 5.59
CA VAL A 111 18.47 -2.59 5.23
C VAL A 111 17.93 -1.90 6.47
N ARG A 112 18.03 -0.57 6.50
CA ARG A 112 17.46 0.29 7.53
C ARG A 112 16.12 0.82 7.09
N VAL A 113 15.11 0.53 7.91
CA VAL A 113 13.75 1.03 7.73
C VAL A 113 13.54 2.26 8.61
N SER A 114 13.40 3.43 8.00
CA SER A 114 13.07 4.66 8.73
C SER A 114 11.67 5.14 8.35
N SER A 115 10.86 5.46 9.36
CA SER A 115 9.53 6.04 9.15
C SER A 115 9.60 7.54 9.44
N ARG A 116 9.38 8.38 8.43
CA ARG A 116 9.24 9.83 8.62
C ARG A 116 7.84 10.13 9.13
N VAL A 117 7.73 10.25 10.46
CA VAL A 117 6.52 10.77 11.11
C VAL A 117 6.50 12.28 10.92
N ASP A 118 5.82 12.72 9.87
CA ASP A 118 5.60 14.14 9.62
C ASP A 118 4.73 14.72 10.76
N GLN A 119 5.23 15.73 11.49
CA GLN A 119 4.59 16.30 12.68
C GLN A 119 3.31 17.11 12.39
N ARG A 120 2.81 17.11 11.14
CA ARG A 120 1.61 17.86 10.76
C ARG A 120 0.34 17.04 11.03
N PRO A 121 -0.58 17.52 11.90
CA PRO A 121 -1.83 16.85 12.18
C PRO A 121 -2.83 17.18 11.08
N ARG A 122 -2.81 16.43 9.97
CA ARG A 122 -3.89 16.48 8.98
C ARG A 122 -3.91 15.19 8.16
N ASN A 123 -4.74 14.22 8.58
CA ASN A 123 -5.45 13.18 7.82
C ASN A 123 -4.89 12.63 6.49
N LEU A 124 -3.57 12.65 6.27
CA LEU A 124 -2.91 12.15 5.07
C LEU A 124 -2.10 10.91 5.41
N GLU A 125 -2.81 9.80 5.48
CA GLU A 125 -2.24 8.46 5.55
C GLU A 125 -1.69 7.98 4.18
N LEU A 126 -1.74 8.83 3.15
CA LEU A 126 -1.37 8.50 1.76
C LEU A 126 0.01 9.00 1.34
N MET A 127 0.82 9.50 2.28
CA MET A 127 2.20 9.83 1.97
C MET A 127 3.06 8.57 2.02
N LEU A 128 4.04 8.51 1.12
CA LEU A 128 5.18 7.62 1.20
C LEU A 128 6.03 8.06 2.40
N LYS A 129 5.69 7.51 3.57
CA LYS A 129 6.31 7.90 4.84
C LYS A 129 7.41 6.94 5.29
N GLN A 130 7.63 5.84 4.56
CA GLN A 130 8.64 4.85 4.92
C GLN A 130 9.78 4.92 3.92
N LYS A 131 10.99 5.05 4.43
CA LYS A 131 12.23 5.15 3.69
C LYS A 131 13.07 3.92 4.01
N LEU A 132 13.53 3.23 2.97
CA LEU A 132 14.41 2.08 3.08
C LEU A 132 15.79 2.51 2.57
N GLU A 133 16.82 2.34 3.39
CA GLU A 133 18.20 2.71 3.08
C GLU A 133 19.14 1.53 3.34
N GLY A 134 20.15 1.34 2.48
CA GLY A 134 21.19 0.34 2.70
C GLY A 134 21.64 -0.36 1.42
N GLN A 135 22.30 -1.50 1.58
CA GLN A 135 22.88 -2.29 0.48
C GLN A 135 22.37 -3.74 0.47
N GLY A 136 21.20 -3.98 1.06
CA GLY A 136 20.54 -5.27 1.11
C GLY A 136 19.31 -5.38 0.21
N LEU A 137 18.63 -6.52 0.36
CA LEU A 137 17.43 -6.86 -0.39
C LEU A 137 16.18 -6.53 0.44
N ALA A 138 15.27 -5.72 -0.13
CA ALA A 138 13.99 -5.41 0.46
C ALA A 138 12.85 -6.04 -0.35
N PHE A 139 11.88 -6.64 0.34
CA PHE A 139 10.68 -7.20 -0.28
C PHE A 139 9.50 -6.28 -0.03
N LEU A 140 8.90 -5.79 -1.12
CA LEU A 140 7.71 -4.95 -1.11
C LEU A 140 6.48 -5.72 -1.60
N LEU A 141 5.29 -5.23 -1.24
CA LEU A 141 3.99 -5.74 -1.64
C LEU A 141 3.30 -4.75 -2.57
N GLY A 142 2.79 -5.26 -3.70
CA GLY A 142 1.89 -4.54 -4.58
C GLY A 142 0.58 -5.30 -4.75
N CYS A 143 -0.54 -4.68 -4.40
CA CYS A 143 -1.85 -5.33 -4.47
C CYS A 143 -2.41 -5.36 -5.90
N GLY A 144 -2.90 -6.52 -6.35
CA GLY A 144 -3.29 -6.73 -7.74
C GLY A 144 -2.09 -6.79 -8.69
N SER A 145 -2.18 -6.07 -9.81
CA SER A 145 -1.10 -6.00 -10.80
C SER A 145 -0.13 -4.88 -10.47
N VAL A 146 1.16 -5.12 -10.70
CA VAL A 146 2.23 -4.14 -10.45
C VAL A 146 2.90 -3.76 -11.77
N VAL A 147 3.15 -2.46 -11.95
CA VAL A 147 3.89 -1.91 -13.09
C VAL A 147 5.04 -1.04 -12.58
N GLN A 148 6.20 -1.22 -13.19
CA GLN A 148 7.34 -0.33 -13.03
C GLN A 148 7.33 0.71 -14.16
N LYS A 149 7.38 1.99 -13.81
CA LYS A 149 7.48 3.10 -14.77
C LYS A 149 8.77 3.88 -14.51
N ILE A 150 9.58 3.99 -15.57
CA ILE A 150 10.76 4.84 -15.58
C ILE A 150 10.32 6.22 -16.10
N LEU A 151 10.68 7.27 -15.38
CA LEU A 151 10.44 8.67 -15.71
C LEU A 151 11.74 9.31 -16.16
N ALA A 152 11.74 9.89 -17.36
CA ALA A 152 12.84 10.69 -17.85
C ALA A 152 12.95 12.04 -17.09
N PRO A 153 14.09 12.75 -17.17
CA PRO A 153 14.21 14.08 -16.60
C PRO A 153 13.12 15.03 -17.13
N GLY A 154 12.36 15.65 -16.23
CA GLY A 154 11.25 16.54 -16.59
C GLY A 154 9.96 15.83 -17.05
N GLU A 155 9.94 14.50 -17.14
CA GLU A 155 8.71 13.75 -17.43
C GLU A 155 7.76 13.85 -16.23
N VAL A 156 6.53 14.28 -16.49
CA VAL A 156 5.49 14.40 -15.47
C VAL A 156 4.49 13.25 -15.62
N PHE A 157 4.27 12.53 -14.53
CA PHE A 157 3.35 11.42 -14.45
C PHE A 157 2.31 11.68 -13.36
N ILE A 158 1.04 11.65 -13.72
CA ILE A 158 -0.07 11.88 -12.80
C ILE A 158 -0.77 10.55 -12.55
N VAL A 159 -0.87 10.18 -11.28
CA VAL A 159 -1.47 8.92 -10.85
C VAL A 159 -2.24 9.13 -9.56
N ASP A 160 -3.17 8.22 -9.25
CA ASP A 160 -3.76 8.18 -7.92
C ASP A 160 -2.67 7.90 -6.86
N ALA A 161 -2.62 8.72 -5.82
CA ALA A 161 -1.62 8.63 -4.77
C ALA A 161 -1.69 7.29 -4.02
N ALA A 162 -2.87 6.67 -3.91
CA ALA A 162 -3.02 5.37 -3.27
C ALA A 162 -2.38 4.23 -4.08
N CYS A 163 -2.30 4.37 -5.40
CA CYS A 163 -1.74 3.37 -6.31
C CYS A 163 -0.21 3.37 -6.36
N VAL A 164 0.47 4.33 -5.73
CA VAL A 164 1.94 4.36 -5.72
C VAL A 164 2.47 3.46 -4.61
N ILE A 165 3.24 2.42 -4.94
CA ILE A 165 3.84 1.49 -3.98
C ILE A 165 5.14 2.06 -3.42
N ALA A 166 6.06 2.41 -4.33
CA ALA A 166 7.40 2.90 -4.03
C ALA A 166 7.96 3.75 -5.18
N MET A 167 8.94 4.60 -4.88
CA MET A 167 9.65 5.43 -5.85
C MET A 167 11.08 5.71 -5.41
N THR A 168 11.95 6.01 -6.37
CA THR A 168 13.28 6.55 -6.10
C THR A 168 13.20 7.94 -5.49
N SER A 169 14.16 8.29 -4.64
CA SER A 169 14.24 9.59 -3.96
C SER A 169 14.43 10.78 -4.91
N SER A 170 14.88 10.52 -6.14
CA SER A 170 15.03 11.51 -7.21
C SER A 170 13.71 12.05 -7.76
N ILE A 171 12.59 11.34 -7.56
CA ILE A 171 11.28 11.76 -8.06
C ILE A 171 10.67 12.81 -7.14
N ASN A 172 10.24 13.94 -7.73
CA ASN A 172 9.49 14.96 -7.00
C ASN A 172 8.01 14.55 -6.89
N PHE A 173 7.54 14.34 -5.66
CA PHE A 173 6.18 13.95 -5.33
C PHE A 173 5.34 15.14 -4.85
N GLN A 174 4.23 15.43 -5.53
CA GLN A 174 3.28 16.45 -5.09
C GLN A 174 1.85 15.92 -5.05
N LEU A 175 1.17 16.10 -3.91
CA LEU A 175 -0.22 15.71 -3.77
C LEU A 175 -1.15 16.87 -4.17
N LYS A 176 -2.09 16.59 -5.08
CA LYS A 176 -3.16 17.51 -5.48
C LYS A 176 -4.49 16.99 -4.96
N TYR A 177 -5.17 17.83 -4.18
CA TYR A 177 -6.53 17.58 -3.74
C TYR A 177 -7.52 17.98 -4.84
N SER A 178 -8.51 17.13 -5.10
CA SER A 178 -9.64 17.53 -5.92
C SER A 178 -10.49 18.58 -5.20
N ASN A 179 -11.01 19.57 -5.95
CA ASN A 179 -11.78 20.67 -5.40
C ASN A 179 -12.97 20.19 -4.55
N PRO A 180 -13.23 20.85 -3.39
CA PRO A 180 -14.22 20.40 -2.44
C PRO A 180 -15.65 20.37 -3.00
N THR A 181 -15.97 21.27 -3.91
CA THR A 181 -17.30 21.44 -4.53
C THR A 181 -17.66 20.29 -5.45
N ARG A 182 -16.70 19.71 -6.18
CA ARG A 182 -16.94 18.57 -7.07
C ARG A 182 -17.21 17.27 -6.29
N ARG A 183 -16.78 17.20 -5.01
CA ARG A 183 -16.99 16.04 -4.12
C ARG A 183 -18.44 15.85 -3.68
N VAL A 184 -19.18 16.95 -3.50
CA VAL A 184 -20.56 16.93 -2.99
C VAL A 184 -21.55 16.53 -4.09
N VAL A 185 -21.27 16.92 -5.34
CA VAL A 185 -22.17 16.71 -6.48
C VAL A 185 -22.06 15.31 -7.08
N PHE A 186 -20.87 14.70 -7.11
CA PHE A 186 -20.63 13.43 -7.80
C PHE A 186 -20.55 12.19 -6.90
N GLY A 187 -21.04 12.29 -5.65
CA GLY A 187 -21.25 11.09 -4.83
C GLY A 187 -20.02 10.18 -4.68
N GLY A 188 -18.97 10.68 -4.02
CA GLY A 188 -18.04 9.82 -3.29
C GLY A 188 -16.99 9.06 -4.11
N ASP A 189 -15.82 9.67 -4.26
CA ASP A 189 -14.58 9.05 -3.77
C ASP A 189 -13.51 10.13 -3.58
N ASN A 190 -12.76 10.03 -2.48
CA ASN A 190 -11.64 10.93 -2.19
C ASN A 190 -10.46 10.64 -3.14
N GLN A 191 -10.62 10.97 -4.42
CA GLN A 191 -9.54 10.85 -5.40
C GLN A 191 -8.48 11.90 -5.09
N LEU A 192 -7.38 11.42 -4.51
CA LEU A 192 -6.17 12.18 -4.24
C LEU A 192 -5.18 11.84 -5.34
N MET A 193 -4.92 12.80 -6.23
CA MET A 193 -3.97 12.61 -7.31
C MET A 193 -2.57 13.01 -6.84
N ALA A 194 -1.58 12.22 -7.18
CA ALA A 194 -0.16 12.54 -7.06
C ALA A 194 0.38 12.96 -8.43
N THR A 195 1.12 14.06 -8.47
CA THR A 195 1.96 14.45 -9.60
C THR A 195 3.39 14.04 -9.26
N LEU A 196 3.96 13.17 -10.08
CA LEU A 196 5.34 12.68 -10.00
C LEU A 196 6.15 13.32 -11.11
N SER A 197 7.30 13.92 -10.80
CA SER A 197 8.22 14.44 -11.81
C SER A 197 9.56 13.71 -11.72
N GLY A 198 10.02 13.18 -12.86
CA GLY A 198 11.30 12.48 -12.97
C GLY A 198 12.53 13.41 -12.91
N PRO A 199 13.74 12.84 -12.92
CA PRO A 199 14.03 11.46 -13.32
C PRO A 199 13.88 10.43 -12.20
N GLY A 200 13.57 9.17 -12.54
CA GLY A 200 13.60 8.06 -11.58
C GLY A 200 12.68 6.90 -11.92
N VAL A 201 12.45 6.01 -10.95
CA VAL A 201 11.58 4.84 -11.11
C VAL A 201 10.44 4.90 -10.10
N VAL A 202 9.22 4.64 -10.56
CA VAL A 202 8.04 4.49 -9.71
C VAL A 202 7.40 3.11 -9.92
N PHE A 203 6.99 2.48 -8.82
CA PHE A 203 6.23 1.24 -8.79
C PHE A 203 4.77 1.54 -8.46
N ILE A 204 3.86 1.00 -9.28
CA ILE A 204 2.43 1.31 -9.25
C ILE A 204 1.65 0.01 -9.11
N GLN A 205 0.61 0.01 -8.28
CA GLN A 205 -0.35 -1.08 -8.10
C GLN A 205 -1.70 -0.75 -8.72
N SER A 206 -2.40 -1.76 -9.22
CA SER A 206 -3.75 -1.59 -9.77
C SER A 206 -4.85 -1.54 -8.70
N LEU A 207 -4.64 -2.22 -7.57
CA LEU A 207 -5.69 -2.40 -6.56
C LEU A 207 -5.19 -2.03 -5.17
N PRO A 208 -5.09 -0.74 -4.82
CA PRO A 208 -4.61 -0.35 -3.49
C PRO A 208 -5.54 -0.88 -2.38
N PHE A 209 -4.98 -1.66 -1.45
CA PHE A 209 -5.74 -2.35 -0.39
C PHE A 209 -6.64 -1.42 0.41
N ARG A 210 -6.19 -0.20 0.71
CA ARG A 210 -6.98 0.80 1.44
C ARG A 210 -8.26 1.20 0.72
N ARG A 211 -8.24 1.25 -0.62
CA ARG A 211 -9.47 1.53 -1.40
C ARG A 211 -10.37 0.32 -1.42
N LEU A 212 -9.81 -0.86 -1.61
CA LEU A 212 -10.59 -2.11 -1.55
C LEU A 212 -11.31 -2.22 -0.20
N SER A 213 -10.59 -2.04 0.91
CA SER A 213 -11.17 -2.14 2.25
C SER A 213 -12.22 -1.07 2.52
N GLN A 214 -12.02 0.16 2.06
CA GLN A 214 -13.04 1.22 2.15
C GLN A 214 -14.30 0.89 1.34
N ARG A 215 -14.16 0.32 0.13
CA ARG A 215 -15.31 -0.09 -0.69
C ARG A 215 -16.07 -1.23 -0.05
N ILE A 216 -15.37 -2.24 0.48
CA ILE A 216 -15.97 -3.35 1.22
C ILE A 216 -16.67 -2.82 2.48
N ALA A 217 -16.01 -1.97 3.26
CA ALA A 217 -16.58 -1.40 4.47
C ALA A 217 -17.84 -0.57 4.18
N ARG A 218 -17.86 0.23 3.10
CA ARG A 218 -19.06 0.96 2.69
C ARG A 218 -20.19 0.04 2.21
N ALA A 219 -19.86 -1.03 1.50
CA ALA A 219 -20.86 -2.01 1.08
C ALA A 219 -21.44 -2.80 2.26
N ALA A 220 -20.60 -3.16 3.23
CA ALA A 220 -20.98 -3.88 4.45
C ALA A 220 -21.70 -2.98 5.47
N ALA A 221 -21.31 -1.70 5.55
CA ALA A 221 -21.91 -0.70 6.43
C ALA A 221 -23.02 0.11 5.75
N ALA A 222 -23.37 -0.21 4.50
CA ALA A 222 -24.53 0.39 3.85
C ALA A 222 -25.75 0.05 4.70
N PRO A 223 -26.38 1.03 5.37
CA PRO A 223 -27.66 0.77 6.00
C PRO A 223 -28.60 0.32 4.90
N SER A 224 -29.44 -0.66 5.18
CA SER A 224 -30.64 -0.85 4.39
C SER A 224 -31.29 0.54 4.23
N LEU A 225 -31.85 0.87 3.06
CA LEU A 225 -32.50 2.17 2.80
C LEU A 225 -33.51 2.60 3.88
N ARG A 226 -33.92 1.67 4.75
CA ARG A 226 -34.79 1.84 5.91
C ARG A 226 -34.19 2.62 7.08
N ASP A 227 -32.86 2.69 7.23
CA ASP A 227 -32.22 3.19 8.47
C ASP A 227 -31.51 4.56 8.34
N ASN A 228 -31.70 5.28 7.23
CA ASN A 228 -31.09 6.61 7.05
C ASN A 228 -32.07 7.74 7.45
N PRO A 229 -31.97 8.33 8.66
CA PRO A 229 -32.89 9.40 9.10
C PRO A 229 -32.81 10.64 8.20
N LYS A 230 -31.70 10.86 7.50
CA LYS A 230 -31.55 11.97 6.55
C LYS A 230 -32.41 11.78 5.29
N PHE A 231 -32.70 10.54 4.90
CA PHE A 231 -33.57 10.23 3.77
C PHE A 231 -35.03 10.59 4.07
N PHE A 232 -35.52 10.22 5.27
CA PHE A 232 -36.84 10.62 5.74
C PHE A 232 -36.97 12.15 5.90
N MET A 233 -35.93 12.81 6.44
CA MET A 233 -35.92 14.27 6.55
C MET A 233 -35.93 14.97 5.17
N GLN A 234 -35.22 14.42 4.18
CA GLN A 234 -35.26 14.95 2.80
C GLN A 234 -36.62 14.75 2.13
N ILE A 235 -37.25 13.59 2.33
CA ILE A 235 -38.60 13.32 1.83
C ILE A 235 -39.63 14.25 2.51
N ALA A 236 -39.55 14.41 3.83
CA ALA A 236 -40.42 15.29 4.59
C ALA A 236 -40.27 16.76 4.14
N LEU A 237 -39.04 17.22 3.90
CA LEU A 237 -38.79 18.57 3.38
C LEU A 237 -39.38 18.76 1.97
N LEU A 238 -39.32 17.75 1.12
CA LEU A 238 -39.87 17.79 -0.24
C LEU A 238 -41.40 17.88 -0.20
N PHE A 239 -42.06 17.09 0.65
CA PHE A 239 -43.51 17.21 0.88
C PHE A 239 -43.90 18.53 1.51
N PHE A 240 -43.11 19.07 2.44
CA PHE A 240 -43.35 20.37 3.04
C PHE A 240 -43.27 21.50 1.99
N LEU A 241 -42.24 21.49 1.14
CA LEU A 241 -42.11 22.47 0.05
C LEU A 241 -43.24 22.35 -0.98
N ALA A 242 -43.62 21.12 -1.35
CA ALA A 242 -44.75 20.88 -2.24
C ALA A 242 -46.06 21.39 -1.62
N TYR A 243 -46.28 21.15 -0.32
CA TYR A 243 -47.44 21.66 0.40
C TYR A 243 -47.48 23.18 0.43
N VAL A 244 -46.37 23.84 0.78
CA VAL A 244 -46.27 25.31 0.77
C VAL A 244 -46.56 25.87 -0.62
N MET A 245 -46.02 25.25 -1.68
CA MET A 245 -46.27 25.68 -3.06
C MET A 245 -47.74 25.55 -3.46
N ILE A 246 -48.40 24.44 -3.10
CA ILE A 246 -49.82 24.21 -3.39
C ILE A 246 -50.70 25.20 -2.62
N VAL A 247 -50.43 25.42 -1.33
CA VAL A 247 -51.20 26.36 -0.49
C VAL A 247 -51.00 27.79 -0.97
N SER A 248 -49.78 28.21 -1.28
CA SER A 248 -49.52 29.53 -1.87
C SER A 248 -50.21 29.70 -3.23
N SER A 249 -50.24 28.65 -4.05
CA SER A 249 -50.99 28.69 -5.32
C SER A 249 -52.48 28.88 -5.09
N LEU A 250 -53.09 28.11 -4.17
CA LEU A 250 -54.52 28.23 -3.82
C LEU A 250 -54.87 29.62 -3.30
N ILE A 251 -54.09 30.16 -2.37
CA ILE A 251 -54.30 31.52 -1.81
C ILE A 251 -54.18 32.59 -2.91
N LEU A 252 -53.28 32.43 -3.88
CA LEU A 252 -53.17 33.36 -5.02
C LEU A 252 -54.29 33.21 -6.06
N THR A 253 -55.05 32.10 -6.05
CA THR A 253 -56.13 31.90 -7.04
C THR A 253 -57.48 32.42 -6.53
N ASP A 254 -57.61 32.66 -5.22
CA ASP A 254 -58.82 33.18 -4.57
C ASP A 254 -58.80 34.71 -4.31
N ALA A 255 -57.83 35.44 -4.89
CA ALA A 255 -57.70 36.90 -4.85
C ALA A 255 -57.89 37.52 -6.24
#